data_AF-A0A9D6HD13-F1
#
_entry.id   AF-A0A9D6HD13-F1
#
_cell.length_a   1.000
_cell.length_b   1.000
_cell.length_c   1.000
_cell.angle_alpha   90.00
_cell.angle_beta   90.00
_cell.angle_gamma   90.00
#
_symmetry.space_group_name_H-M   'P 1'
#
loop_
_entity.id
_entity.type
_entity.pdbx_description
1 polymer ?
#
loop_
_entity_poly.entity_id
_entity_poly.type
_entity_poly.pdbx_seq_one_letter_code
_entity_poly.pdbx_strand_id
1 'polypeptide(L)'
;MSAPLPPLSAAQQRALARLLDAPSVAEAACSAGVPLEELFGWLESDEAFQSRLEGDAEDAFNLAGLQLLHLTVQAARTLADAMAGAAPEPWAGARVQAAHVVLQQARIYRAADGLEGRIARLEKAKDAMEKRAAECVCGAAHLA
;
A
#
# COMPACT_ATOMS: atom_id res chain seq x y z
N MET A 1 14.04 -17.87 -11.36
CA MET A 1 12.72 -17.52 -11.90
C MET A 1 11.71 -18.39 -11.18
N SER A 2 11.05 -17.87 -10.14
CA SER A 2 10.02 -18.64 -9.44
C SER A 2 8.84 -18.90 -10.37
N ALA A 3 8.24 -20.08 -10.26
CA ALA A 3 7.06 -20.44 -11.05
C ALA A 3 5.89 -19.50 -10.72
N PRO A 4 4.99 -19.22 -11.68
CA PRO A 4 3.79 -18.42 -11.41
C PRO A 4 2.92 -19.13 -10.37
N LEU A 5 2.48 -18.37 -9.36
CA LEU A 5 1.63 -18.88 -8.28
C LEU A 5 0.27 -19.38 -8.83
N PRO A 6 -0.30 -20.44 -8.23
CA PRO A 6 -1.58 -20.99 -8.68
C PRO A 6 -2.73 -19.97 -8.53
N PRO A 7 -3.79 -20.07 -9.36
CA PRO A 7 -4.95 -19.20 -9.25
C PRO A 7 -5.77 -19.51 -7.99
N LEU A 8 -6.28 -18.45 -7.34
CA LEU A 8 -7.13 -18.59 -6.16
C LEU A 8 -8.50 -19.19 -6.46
N SER A 9 -8.99 -20.03 -5.55
CA SER A 9 -10.36 -20.55 -5.60
C SER A 9 -11.41 -19.46 -5.35
N ALA A 10 -12.66 -19.73 -5.71
CA ALA A 10 -13.76 -18.78 -5.47
C ALA A 10 -14.02 -18.51 -3.98
N ALA A 11 -13.75 -19.49 -3.11
CA ALA A 11 -13.86 -19.31 -1.66
C ALA A 11 -12.75 -18.40 -1.13
N GLN A 12 -11.52 -18.61 -1.59
CA GLN A 12 -10.37 -17.75 -1.28
C GLN A 12 -10.59 -16.31 -1.74
N GLN A 13 -11.06 -16.09 -2.97
CA GLN A 13 -11.35 -14.74 -3.46
C GLN A 13 -12.39 -14.00 -2.61
N ARG A 14 -13.45 -14.69 -2.17
CA ARG A 14 -14.44 -14.10 -1.26
C ARG A 14 -13.84 -13.78 0.11
N ALA A 15 -13.05 -14.69 0.67
CA ALA A 15 -12.39 -14.49 1.95
C ALA A 15 -11.43 -13.30 1.92
N LEU A 16 -10.66 -13.17 0.84
CA LEU A 16 -9.71 -12.09 0.63
C LEU A 16 -10.41 -10.71 0.57
N ALA A 17 -11.52 -10.61 -0.17
CA ALA A 17 -12.33 -9.39 -0.19
C ALA A 17 -12.90 -9.02 1.19
N ARG A 18 -13.20 -10.00 2.04
CA ARG A 18 -13.69 -9.76 3.42
C ARG A 18 -12.57 -9.40 4.39
N LEU A 19 -11.38 -9.95 4.23
CA LEU A 19 -10.24 -9.66 5.09
C LEU A 19 -9.81 -8.19 5.06
N LEU A 20 -10.00 -7.50 3.93
CA LEU A 20 -9.62 -6.10 3.78
C LEU A 20 -10.62 -5.11 4.43
N ASP A 21 -11.83 -5.55 4.73
CA ASP A 21 -12.92 -4.71 5.26
C ASP A 21 -13.31 -5.09 6.69
N ALA A 22 -13.10 -6.36 7.09
CA ALA A 22 -13.48 -6.85 8.40
C ALA A 22 -12.49 -6.43 9.49
N PRO A 23 -12.96 -6.14 10.72
CA PRO A 23 -12.09 -5.78 11.84
C PRO A 23 -11.32 -6.98 12.43
N SER A 24 -11.70 -8.21 12.06
CA SER A 24 -11.02 -9.42 12.54
C SER A 24 -11.10 -10.57 11.52
N VAL A 25 -10.14 -11.50 11.60
CA VAL A 25 -10.10 -12.73 10.79
C VAL A 25 -11.34 -13.59 11.02
N ALA A 26 -11.85 -13.64 12.25
CA ALA A 26 -13.07 -14.39 12.59
C ALA A 26 -14.32 -13.84 11.89
N GLU A 27 -14.47 -12.51 11.86
CA GLU A 27 -15.58 -11.86 11.15
C GLU A 27 -15.44 -11.99 9.64
N ALA A 28 -14.21 -11.93 9.12
CA ALA A 28 -13.93 -12.17 7.71
C ALA A 28 -14.33 -13.61 7.29
N ALA A 29 -13.93 -14.61 8.08
CA ALA A 29 -14.27 -16.02 7.87
C ALA A 29 -15.79 -16.23 7.86
N CYS A 30 -16.48 -15.69 8.87
CA CYS A 30 -17.94 -15.76 8.97
C CYS A 30 -18.63 -15.11 7.77
N SER A 31 -18.19 -13.90 7.38
CA SER A 31 -18.78 -13.14 6.27
C SER A 31 -18.48 -13.74 4.89
N ALA A 32 -17.39 -14.48 4.77
CA ALA A 32 -17.00 -15.19 3.55
C ALA A 32 -17.64 -16.59 3.43
N GLY A 33 -18.20 -17.09 4.53
CA GLY A 33 -18.76 -18.44 4.63
C GLY A 33 -17.69 -19.53 4.61
N VAL A 34 -16.53 -19.28 5.23
CA VAL A 34 -15.39 -20.21 5.28
C VAL A 34 -15.10 -20.55 6.76
N PRO A 35 -14.79 -21.81 7.10
CA PRO A 35 -14.32 -22.19 8.43
C PRO A 35 -13.08 -21.39 8.85
N LEU A 36 -13.02 -20.99 10.12
CA LEU A 36 -11.92 -20.18 10.63
C LEU A 36 -10.56 -20.86 10.50
N GLU A 37 -10.50 -22.17 10.80
CA GLU A 37 -9.28 -22.98 10.66
C GLU A 37 -8.76 -23.03 9.23
N GLU A 38 -9.68 -23.11 8.25
CA GLU A 38 -9.33 -23.12 6.83
C GLU A 38 -8.76 -21.77 6.39
N LEU A 39 -9.36 -20.66 6.84
CA LEU A 39 -8.84 -19.32 6.57
C LEU A 39 -7.46 -19.10 7.19
N PHE A 40 -7.24 -19.54 8.43
CA PHE A 40 -5.92 -19.51 9.05
C PHE A 40 -4.90 -20.37 8.28
N GLY A 41 -5.31 -21.56 7.83
CA GLY A 41 -4.47 -22.42 7.00
C GLY A 41 -3.99 -21.71 5.72
N TRP A 42 -4.87 -20.96 5.05
CA TRP A 42 -4.47 -20.14 3.89
C TRP A 42 -3.55 -18.99 4.28
N LEU A 43 -3.83 -18.30 5.40
CA LEU A 43 -2.99 -17.20 5.89
C LEU A 43 -1.60 -17.65 6.32
N GLU A 44 -1.41 -18.90 6.73
CA GLU A 44 -0.11 -19.42 7.19
C GLU A 44 0.68 -20.12 6.08
N SER A 45 -0.01 -20.85 5.19
CA SER A 45 0.63 -21.86 4.34
C SER A 45 0.38 -21.68 2.85
N ASP A 46 -0.60 -20.87 2.44
CA ASP A 46 -0.92 -20.67 1.04
C ASP A 46 -0.24 -19.40 0.50
N GLU A 47 0.91 -19.60 -0.14
CA GLU A 47 1.72 -18.51 -0.71
C GLU A 47 0.96 -17.71 -1.78
N ALA A 48 0.07 -18.35 -2.55
CA ALA A 48 -0.75 -17.65 -3.54
C ALA A 48 -1.77 -16.73 -2.88
N PHE A 49 -2.37 -17.20 -1.78
CA PHE A 49 -3.33 -16.42 -1.00
C PHE A 49 -2.65 -15.23 -0.30
N GLN A 50 -1.52 -15.48 0.36
CA GLN A 50 -0.73 -14.45 1.04
C GLN A 50 -0.27 -13.36 0.06
N SER A 51 0.37 -13.75 -1.04
CA SER A 51 0.86 -12.79 -2.04
C SER A 51 -0.26 -11.93 -2.60
N ARG A 52 -1.45 -12.52 -2.85
CA ARG A 52 -2.59 -11.76 -3.33
C ARG A 52 -3.17 -10.83 -2.27
N LEU A 53 -3.21 -11.26 -1.01
CA LEU A 53 -3.71 -10.43 0.09
C LEU A 53 -2.79 -9.22 0.30
N GLU A 54 -1.48 -9.43 0.26
CA GLU A 54 -0.49 -8.35 0.33
C GLU A 54 -0.65 -7.36 -0.82
N GLY A 55 -0.78 -7.85 -2.06
CA GLY A 55 -0.99 -6.99 -3.23
C GLY A 55 -2.29 -6.18 -3.15
N ASP A 56 -3.42 -6.83 -2.81
CA ASP A 56 -4.70 -6.13 -2.69
C ASP A 56 -4.70 -5.14 -1.49
N ALA A 57 -3.95 -5.43 -0.41
CA ALA A 57 -3.76 -4.52 0.72
C ALA A 57 -2.90 -3.30 0.34
N GLU A 58 -1.84 -3.51 -0.44
CA GLU A 58 -1.01 -2.43 -0.99
C GLU A 58 -1.84 -1.51 -1.90
N ASP A 59 -2.64 -2.09 -2.79
CA ASP A 59 -3.56 -1.33 -3.66
C ASP A 59 -4.58 -0.52 -2.85
N ALA A 60 -5.18 -1.12 -1.81
CA ALA A 60 -6.11 -0.43 -0.92
C ALA A 60 -5.44 0.73 -0.17
N PHE A 61 -4.21 0.53 0.32
CA PHE A 61 -3.43 1.57 0.98
C PHE A 61 -3.08 2.71 0.02
N ASN A 62 -2.67 2.38 -1.21
CA ASN A 62 -2.39 3.36 -2.26
C ASN A 62 -3.62 4.21 -2.59
N LEU A 63 -4.79 3.59 -2.73
CA LEU A 63 -6.04 4.31 -2.94
C LEU A 63 -6.37 5.24 -1.77
N ALA A 64 -6.21 4.78 -0.52
CA ALA A 64 -6.40 5.61 0.66
C ALA A 64 -5.42 6.80 0.71
N GLY A 65 -4.17 6.59 0.31
CA GLY A 65 -3.17 7.64 0.15
C GLY A 65 -3.57 8.70 -0.88
N LEU A 66 -4.10 8.28 -2.03
CA LEU A 66 -4.63 9.21 -3.05
C LEU A 66 -5.84 10.01 -2.53
N GLN A 67 -6.74 9.37 -1.78
CA GLN A 67 -7.85 10.06 -1.13
C GLN A 67 -7.37 11.08 -0.09
N LEU A 68 -6.36 10.72 0.71
CA LEU A 68 -5.73 11.63 1.66
C LEU A 68 -5.12 12.84 0.96
N LEU A 69 -4.41 12.63 -0.17
CA LEU A 69 -3.88 13.71 -0.98
C LEU A 69 -4.98 14.62 -1.54
N HIS A 70 -6.12 14.07 -1.94
CA HIS A 70 -7.28 14.86 -2.38
C HIS A 70 -7.81 15.76 -1.25
N LEU A 71 -7.88 15.25 -0.01
CA LEU A 71 -8.35 16.01 1.15
C LEU A 71 -7.44 17.19 1.53
N THR A 72 -6.17 17.21 1.09
CA THR A 72 -5.24 18.33 1.38
C THR A 72 -5.76 19.68 0.87
N VAL A 73 -6.48 19.70 -0.26
CA VAL A 73 -7.07 20.93 -0.81
C VAL A 73 -8.16 21.47 0.13
N GLN A 74 -9.01 20.59 0.67
CA GLN A 74 -10.05 20.98 1.62
C GLN A 74 -9.46 21.40 2.97
N ALA A 75 -8.41 20.72 3.43
CA ALA A 75 -7.67 21.09 4.64
C ALA A 75 -7.05 22.49 4.51
N ALA A 76 -6.39 22.79 3.39
CA ALA A 76 -5.81 24.10 3.12
C ALA A 76 -6.86 25.22 3.11
N ARG A 77 -8.03 24.98 2.50
CA ARG A 77 -9.16 25.93 2.53
C ARG A 77 -9.69 26.15 3.94
N THR A 78 -9.84 25.07 4.72
CA THR A 78 -10.30 25.17 6.11
C THR A 78 -9.37 26.04 6.96
N LEU A 79 -8.05 25.95 6.75
CA LEU A 79 -7.09 26.84 7.40
C LEU A 79 -7.22 28.28 6.91
N ALA A 80 -7.38 28.51 5.61
CA ALA A 80 -7.59 29.84 5.05
C ALA A 80 -8.84 30.54 5.62
N ASP A 81 -9.97 29.81 5.69
CA ASP A 81 -11.22 30.32 6.25
C ASP A 81 -11.08 30.65 7.75
N ALA A 82 -10.39 29.79 8.50
CA ALA A 82 -10.13 30.02 9.92
C ALA A 82 -9.24 31.26 10.14
N MET A 83 -8.19 31.44 9.34
CA MET A 83 -7.33 32.63 9.39
C MET A 83 -8.07 33.92 8.98
N ALA A 84 -9.04 33.82 8.08
CA ALA A 84 -9.88 34.93 7.67
C ALA A 84 -10.99 35.26 8.68
N GLY A 85 -11.14 34.50 9.78
CA GLY A 85 -12.23 34.65 10.73
C GLY A 85 -13.61 34.24 10.18
N ALA A 86 -13.65 33.52 9.06
CA ALA A 86 -14.86 33.06 8.39
C ALA A 86 -15.35 31.69 8.90
N ALA A 87 -14.60 31.05 9.80
CA ALA A 87 -14.95 29.75 10.35
C ALA A 87 -16.09 29.88 11.39
N PRO A 88 -17.14 29.04 11.30
CA PRO A 88 -18.22 29.05 12.30
C PRO A 88 -17.73 28.49 13.65
N GLU A 89 -17.90 29.27 14.72
CA GLU A 89 -17.76 28.82 16.11
C GLU A 89 -18.92 27.89 16.49
N PRO A 90 -18.72 26.88 17.37
CA PRO A 90 -17.59 26.67 18.29
C PRO A 90 -16.52 25.68 17.78
N TRP A 91 -16.61 25.23 16.53
CA TRP A 91 -15.77 24.13 16.03
C TRP A 91 -14.52 24.59 15.27
N ALA A 92 -14.24 25.90 15.22
CA ALA A 92 -13.11 26.44 14.47
C ALA A 92 -11.78 25.79 14.90
N GLY A 93 -11.54 25.67 16.21
CA GLY A 93 -10.34 25.01 16.75
C GLY A 93 -10.22 23.54 16.31
N ALA A 94 -11.29 22.75 16.44
CA ALA A 94 -11.29 21.34 16.06
C ALA A 94 -11.04 21.15 14.55
N ARG A 95 -11.63 22.01 13.71
CA ARG A 95 -11.46 21.98 12.25
C ARG A 95 -10.04 22.34 11.83
N VAL A 96 -9.42 23.33 12.48
CA VAL A 96 -8.01 23.69 12.26
C VAL A 96 -7.10 22.52 12.62
N GLN A 97 -7.33 21.85 13.75
CA GLN A 97 -6.55 20.67 14.15
C GLN A 97 -6.72 19.51 13.16
N ALA A 98 -7.94 19.19 12.74
CA ALA A 98 -8.18 18.15 11.74
C ALA A 98 -7.48 18.45 10.40
N ALA A 99 -7.56 19.69 9.92
CA ALA A 99 -6.88 20.13 8.71
C ALA A 99 -5.35 20.01 8.84
N HIS A 100 -4.79 20.36 10.00
CA HIS A 100 -3.37 20.21 10.28
C HIS A 100 -2.92 18.74 10.22
N VAL A 101 -3.67 17.83 10.87
CA VAL A 101 -3.38 16.39 10.84
C VAL A 101 -3.41 15.85 9.41
N VAL A 102 -4.42 16.20 8.60
CA VAL A 102 -4.51 15.78 7.19
C VAL A 102 -3.28 16.22 6.40
N LEU A 103 -2.87 17.49 6.53
CA LEU A 103 -1.70 18.01 5.82
C LEU A 103 -0.40 17.36 6.29
N GLN A 104 -0.26 17.08 7.58
CA GLN A 104 0.88 16.37 8.14
C GLN A 104 0.98 14.94 7.61
N GLN A 105 -0.12 14.20 7.62
CA GLN A 105 -0.15 12.82 7.11
C GLN A 105 0.10 12.77 5.60
N ALA A 106 -0.48 13.69 4.82
CA ALA A 106 -0.23 13.80 3.40
C ALA A 106 1.25 14.07 3.07
N ARG A 107 1.93 14.90 3.88
CA ARG A 107 3.37 15.14 3.74
C ARG A 107 4.18 13.88 4.01
N ILE A 108 3.83 13.10 5.03
CA ILE A 108 4.49 11.83 5.36
C ILE A 108 4.31 10.83 4.22
N TYR A 109 3.06 10.65 3.75
CA TYR A 109 2.74 9.76 2.64
C TYR A 109 3.55 10.10 1.38
N ARG A 110 3.58 11.37 0.96
CA ARG A 110 4.35 11.81 -0.21
C ARG A 110 5.85 11.59 -0.05
N ALA A 111 6.38 11.71 1.17
CA ALA A 111 7.79 11.44 1.43
C ALA A 111 8.10 9.94 1.31
N ALA A 112 7.22 9.07 1.80
CA ALA A 112 7.34 7.62 1.69
C ALA A 112 7.30 7.16 0.21
N ASP A 113 6.29 7.58 -0.53
CA ASP A 113 6.16 7.30 -1.98
C ASP A 113 7.40 7.77 -2.77
N GLY A 114 7.90 8.96 -2.45
CA GLY A 114 9.14 9.48 -3.04
C GLY A 114 10.39 8.65 -2.72
N LEU A 115 10.46 8.02 -1.53
CA LEU A 115 11.55 7.13 -1.14
C LEU A 115 11.46 5.78 -1.84
N GLU A 116 10.28 5.17 -1.90
CA GLU A 116 10.03 3.92 -2.62
C GLU A 116 10.41 4.05 -4.10
N GLY A 117 9.97 5.13 -4.76
CA GLY A 117 10.35 5.40 -6.14
C GLY A 117 11.87 5.59 -6.33
N ARG A 118 12.60 6.10 -5.33
CA ARG A 118 14.07 6.21 -5.37
C ARG A 118 14.74 4.86 -5.19
N ILE A 119 14.24 4.03 -4.29
CA ILE A 119 14.74 2.67 -4.05
C ILE A 119 14.59 1.83 -5.32
N ALA A 120 13.41 1.82 -5.94
CA ALA A 120 13.16 1.08 -7.18
C ALA A 120 14.11 1.50 -8.33
N ARG A 121 14.42 2.79 -8.43
CA ARG A 121 15.41 3.29 -9.41
C ARG A 121 16.83 2.82 -9.10
N LEU A 122 17.22 2.81 -7.83
CA LEU A 122 18.54 2.37 -7.39
C LEU A 122 18.73 0.87 -7.59
N GLU A 123 17.72 0.06 -7.27
CA GLU A 123 17.73 -1.39 -7.49
C GLU A 123 17.88 -1.70 -8.99
N LYS A 124 17.09 -1.04 -9.84
CA LYS A 124 17.23 -1.19 -11.29
C LYS A 124 18.61 -0.79 -11.82
N ALA A 125 19.19 0.28 -11.27
CA ALA A 125 20.52 0.74 -11.66
C ALA A 125 21.60 -0.25 -11.21
N LYS A 126 21.49 -0.80 -9.99
CA LYS A 126 22.38 -1.83 -9.45
C LYS A 126 22.35 -3.08 -10.32
N ASP A 127 21.16 -3.61 -10.61
CA ASP A 127 21.01 -4.80 -11.46
C ASP A 127 21.61 -4.60 -12.86
N ALA A 128 21.47 -3.39 -13.42
CA ALA A 128 22.07 -3.05 -14.70
C ALA A 128 23.62 -3.00 -14.63
N MET A 129 24.18 -2.49 -13.53
CA MET A 129 25.64 -2.50 -13.31
C MET A 129 26.18 -3.92 -13.13
N GLU A 130 25.49 -4.77 -12.36
CA GLU A 130 25.88 -6.16 -12.14
C GLU A 130 25.84 -6.97 -13.44
N LYS A 131 24.81 -6.79 -14.28
CA LYS A 131 24.74 -7.41 -15.61
C LYS A 131 25.90 -6.97 -16.52
N ARG A 132 26.19 -5.66 -16.57
CA ARG A 132 27.31 -5.12 -17.36
C ARG A 132 28.67 -5.64 -16.88
N ALA A 133 28.84 -5.79 -15.57
CA ALA A 133 30.06 -6.39 -15.00
C ALA A 133 30.20 -7.87 -15.40
N ALA A 134 29.11 -8.64 -15.33
CA ALA A 134 29.10 -10.05 -15.73
C ALA A 134 29.40 -10.24 -17.23
N GLU A 135 28.86 -9.40 -18.10
CA GLU A 135 29.13 -9.41 -19.54
C GLU A 135 30.61 -9.10 -19.84
N CYS A 136 31.22 -8.17 -19.11
CA CYS A 136 32.62 -7.81 -19.28
C CYS A 136 33.58 -8.95 -18.88
N VAL A 137 33.27 -9.68 -17.80
CA VAL A 137 34.08 -10.82 -17.35
C VAL A 137 33.99 -12.02 -18.32
N CYS A 138 32.82 -12.29 -18.88
CA CYS A 138 32.64 -13.40 -19.83
C CYS A 138 33.30 -13.12 -21.21
N GLY A 139 33.28 -11.86 -21.66
CA GLY A 139 33.95 -11.46 -22.91
C GLY A 139 35.48 -11.56 -22.84
N ALA A 140 36.09 -11.37 -21.66
CA ALA A 140 37.54 -11.50 -21.47
C ALA A 140 38.00 -12.97 -21.49
N ALA A 141 37.14 -13.93 -21.16
CA ALA A 141 37.47 -15.36 -21.12
C ALA A 141 37.38 -16.08 -22.49
N HIS A 142 36.81 -15.43 -23.52
CA HIS A 142 36.70 -16.01 -24.88
C HIS A 142 37.81 -15.54 -25.85
N LEU A 143 38.71 -14.65 -25.39
CA LEU A 143 39.82 -14.09 -26.16
C LEU A 143 41.20 -14.58 -25.69
N ALA A 144 41.24 -15.56 -24.77
CA ALA A 144 42.46 -16.23 -24.29
C ALA A 144 42.43 -17.71 -24.68
#